data_AF-A0A932UHV1-F1
#
_entry.id   AF-A0A932UHV1-F1
#
_cell.length_a   1.000
_cell.length_b   1.000
_cell.length_c   1.000
_cell.angle_alpha   90.00
_cell.angle_beta   90.00
_cell.angle_gamma   90.00
#
_symmetry.space_group_name_H-M   'P 1'
#
loop_
_entity.id
_entity.type
_entity.pdbx_description
1 polymer ?
#
loop_
_entity_poly.entity_id
_entity_poly.type
_entity_poly.pdbx_seq_one_letter_code
_entity_poly.pdbx_strand_id
1 'polypeptide(L)'
;MDATSHVDLMQSLFRFLLRGALAGAGILGAGGRLAMTTFSLITGSPLGFTLRGTAAVVVTGALYGLPGAALCWALGRYTRLRPLPQAVLGGTALFVVIAAVSIPNNQADAALERPILSALLFLPLTIAFAAAVRRAPARAMS
;
A
#
# COMPACT_ATOMS: atom_id res chain seq x y z
N MET A 1 -13.75 -31.07 7.54
CA MET A 1 -13.60 -29.62 7.32
C MET A 1 -14.97 -29.01 7.56
N ASP A 2 -15.12 -28.29 8.67
CA ASP A 2 -16.41 -27.80 9.17
C ASP A 2 -16.86 -26.51 8.49
N ALA A 3 -18.16 -26.34 8.26
CA ALA A 3 -18.75 -25.15 7.65
C ALA A 3 -18.42 -23.85 8.43
N THR A 4 -18.19 -23.94 9.74
CA THR A 4 -17.77 -22.82 10.61
C THR A 4 -16.40 -22.27 10.23
N SER A 5 -15.47 -23.13 9.80
CA SER A 5 -14.11 -22.73 9.40
C SER A 5 -14.09 -21.84 8.14
N HIS A 6 -15.05 -22.01 7.23
CA HIS A 6 -15.17 -21.19 6.03
C HIS A 6 -15.69 -19.78 6.34
N VAL A 7 -16.64 -19.66 7.28
CA VAL A 7 -17.22 -18.38 7.68
C VAL A 7 -16.19 -17.51 8.40
N ASP A 8 -15.40 -18.11 9.30
CA ASP A 8 -14.31 -17.41 10.02
C ASP A 8 -13.22 -16.92 9.06
N LEU A 9 -12.88 -17.74 8.06
CA LEU A 9 -11.91 -17.37 7.03
C LEU A 9 -12.41 -16.19 6.20
N MET A 10 -13.65 -16.25 5.71
CA MET A 10 -14.28 -15.16 4.94
C MET A 10 -14.37 -13.86 5.76
N GLN A 11 -14.81 -13.93 7.02
CA GLN A 11 -14.88 -12.74 7.87
C GLN A 11 -13.51 -12.16 8.21
N SER A 12 -12.49 -13.00 8.39
CA SER A 12 -11.11 -12.53 8.63
C SER A 12 -10.55 -11.83 7.39
N LEU A 13 -10.75 -12.41 6.21
CA LEU A 13 -10.28 -11.88 4.93
C LEU A 13 -11.00 -10.57 4.58
N PHE A 14 -12.32 -10.52 4.75
CA PHE A 14 -13.12 -9.32 4.50
C PHE A 14 -12.68 -8.15 5.38
N ARG A 15 -12.45 -8.38 6.68
CA ARG A 15 -11.93 -7.34 7.58
C ARG A 15 -10.55 -6.85 7.16
N PHE A 16 -9.68 -7.75 6.69
CA PHE A 16 -8.37 -7.39 6.16
C PHE A 16 -8.46 -6.56 4.88
N LEU A 17 -9.34 -6.95 3.93
CA LEU A 17 -9.59 -6.22 2.70
C LEU A 17 -10.15 -4.82 2.95
N LEU A 18 -11.13 -4.69 3.84
CA LEU A 18 -11.72 -3.39 4.19
C LEU A 18 -10.67 -2.45 4.82
N ARG A 19 -9.84 -2.97 5.72
CA ARG A 19 -8.70 -2.23 6.28
C ARG A 19 -7.68 -1.88 5.21
N GLY A 20 -7.40 -2.81 4.30
CA GLY A 20 -6.56 -2.60 3.13
C GLY A 20 -7.05 -1.45 2.28
N ALA A 21 -8.33 -1.41 1.96
CA ALA A 21 -8.92 -0.34 1.17
C ALA A 21 -8.82 1.03 1.87
N LEU A 22 -9.15 1.10 3.17
CA LEU A 22 -9.08 2.34 3.94
C LEU A 22 -7.63 2.84 4.13
N ALA A 23 -6.73 1.94 4.52
CA ALA A 23 -5.30 2.24 4.66
C ALA A 23 -4.67 2.59 3.31
N GLY A 24 -5.09 1.92 2.23
CA GLY A 24 -4.68 2.22 0.86
C GLY A 24 -5.12 3.61 0.43
N ALA A 25 -6.39 3.97 0.66
CA ALA A 25 -6.90 5.31 0.35
C ALA A 25 -6.13 6.41 1.10
N GLY A 26 -5.90 6.23 2.40
CA GLY A 26 -5.19 7.21 3.23
C GLY A 26 -3.69 7.26 2.97
N ILE A 27 -3.00 6.13 3.15
CA ILE A 27 -1.54 6.07 3.13
C ILE A 27 -1.01 6.08 1.70
N LEU A 28 -1.50 5.18 0.84
CA LEU A 28 -1.00 5.10 -0.54
C LEU A 28 -1.60 6.21 -1.42
N GLY A 29 -2.88 6.51 -1.25
CA GLY A 29 -3.59 7.54 -2.00
C GLY A 29 -3.20 8.95 -1.56
N ALA A 30 -3.72 9.41 -0.43
CA ALA A 30 -3.44 10.76 0.06
C ALA A 30 -1.95 10.96 0.35
N GLY A 31 -1.29 10.00 1.01
CA GLY A 31 0.15 10.05 1.25
C GLY A 31 0.99 10.04 -0.04
N GLY A 32 0.59 9.26 -1.05
CA GLY A 32 1.26 9.24 -2.35
C GLY A 32 1.10 10.57 -3.09
N ARG A 33 -0.06 11.22 -2.95
CA ARG A 33 -0.27 12.54 -3.55
C ARG A 33 0.57 13.62 -2.85
N LEU A 34 0.69 13.57 -1.52
CA LEU A 34 1.60 14.44 -0.78
C LEU A 34 3.06 14.19 -1.20
N ALA A 35 3.48 12.94 -1.31
CA ALA A 35 4.82 12.57 -1.77
C ALA A 35 5.14 13.12 -3.16
N MET A 36 4.22 12.99 -4.12
CA MET A 36 4.36 13.57 -5.46
C MET A 36 4.47 15.10 -5.42
N THR A 37 3.66 15.75 -4.57
CA THR A 37 3.63 17.21 -4.44
C THR A 37 4.95 17.73 -3.86
N THR A 38 5.45 17.08 -2.80
CA THR A 38 6.76 17.39 -2.21
C THR A 38 7.88 17.15 -3.19
N PHE A 39 7.82 16.06 -3.98
CA PHE A 39 8.79 15.79 -5.02
C PHE A 39 8.79 16.90 -6.08
N SER A 40 7.62 17.31 -6.59
CA SER A 40 7.50 18.42 -7.54
C SER A 40 8.06 19.75 -6.99
N LEU A 41 7.86 20.03 -5.70
CA LEU A 41 8.45 21.20 -5.03
C LEU A 41 9.98 21.13 -5.02
N ILE A 42 10.56 19.96 -4.73
CA ILE A 42 12.01 19.76 -4.70
C ILE A 42 12.61 19.83 -6.11
N THR A 43 11.89 19.36 -7.14
CA THR A 43 12.38 19.31 -8.52
C THR A 43 12.03 20.54 -9.35
N GLY A 44 11.33 21.52 -8.78
CA GLY A 44 10.90 22.73 -9.52
C GLY A 44 9.87 22.45 -10.61
N SER A 45 9.19 21.31 -10.55
CA SER A 45 8.16 20.94 -11.53
C SER A 45 6.82 21.65 -11.23
N PRO A 46 6.02 21.99 -12.26
CA PRO A 46 4.75 22.68 -12.07
C PRO A 46 3.76 21.83 -11.25
N LEU A 47 3.15 22.45 -10.24
CA LEU A 47 2.19 21.83 -9.32
C LEU A 47 0.82 21.66 -9.98
N GLY A 48 0.52 20.47 -10.49
CA GLY A 48 -0.80 20.10 -11.02
C GLY A 48 -1.77 19.61 -9.93
N PHE A 49 -2.02 20.38 -8.87
CA PHE A 49 -2.94 19.96 -7.81
C PHE A 49 -4.39 20.19 -8.25
N THR A 50 -5.07 19.12 -8.66
CA THR A 50 -6.50 19.16 -9.03
C THR A 50 -7.30 18.23 -8.15
N LEU A 51 -8.53 18.63 -7.78
CA LEU A 51 -9.46 17.79 -7.01
C LEU A 51 -9.71 16.44 -7.70
N ARG A 52 -9.86 16.44 -9.03
CA ARG A 52 -10.04 15.23 -9.84
C ARG A 52 -8.83 14.31 -9.79
N GLY A 53 -7.62 14.86 -9.90
CA GLY A 53 -6.38 14.08 -9.80
C GLY A 53 -6.18 13.48 -8.41
N THR A 54 -6.48 14.24 -7.35
CA THR A 54 -6.39 13.74 -5.97
C THR A 54 -7.41 12.63 -5.70
N ALA A 55 -8.66 12.79 -6.13
CA ALA A 55 -9.68 11.76 -6.00
C ALA A 55 -9.29 10.47 -6.75
N ALA A 56 -8.76 10.60 -7.97
CA ALA A 56 -8.27 9.45 -8.73
C ALA A 56 -7.13 8.72 -7.98
N VAL A 57 -6.16 9.43 -7.42
CA VAL A 57 -5.05 8.82 -6.67
C VAL A 57 -5.55 8.16 -5.37
N VAL A 58 -6.54 8.73 -4.69
CA VAL A 58 -7.15 8.13 -3.49
C VAL A 58 -7.89 6.83 -3.83
N VAL A 59 -8.68 6.82 -4.90
CA VAL A 59 -9.37 5.62 -5.39
C VAL A 59 -8.36 4.55 -5.81
N THR A 60 -7.34 4.93 -6.56
CA THR A 60 -6.25 4.04 -6.95
C THR A 60 -5.52 3.49 -5.74
N GLY A 61 -5.27 4.31 -4.70
CA GLY A 61 -4.73 3.87 -3.42
C GLY A 61 -5.59 2.81 -2.74
N ALA A 62 -6.92 2.98 -2.75
CA ALA A 62 -7.85 1.99 -2.22
C ALA A 62 -7.80 0.67 -3.03
N LEU A 63 -7.74 0.76 -4.36
CA LEU A 63 -7.67 -0.39 -5.26
C LEU A 63 -6.37 -1.18 -5.07
N TYR A 64 -5.22 -0.52 -4.93
CA TYR A 64 -3.94 -1.18 -4.59
C TYR A 64 -3.87 -1.64 -3.14
N GLY A 65 -4.66 -1.05 -2.24
CA GLY A 65 -4.81 -1.47 -0.85
C GLY A 65 -5.43 -2.87 -0.71
N LEU A 66 -6.30 -3.29 -1.64
CA LEU A 66 -6.90 -4.62 -1.64
C LEU A 66 -5.86 -5.75 -1.85
N PRO A 67 -5.08 -5.80 -2.96
CA PRO A 67 -4.06 -6.81 -3.16
C PRO A 67 -2.93 -6.69 -2.12
N GLY A 68 -2.61 -5.47 -1.67
CA GLY A 68 -1.65 -5.25 -0.59
C GLY A 68 -2.08 -5.90 0.74
N ALA A 69 -3.36 -5.78 1.10
CA ALA A 69 -3.89 -6.42 2.30
C ALA A 69 -4.04 -7.93 2.16
N ALA A 70 -4.43 -8.43 0.98
CA ALA A 70 -4.44 -9.86 0.69
C ALA A 70 -3.04 -10.47 0.83
N LEU A 71 -2.01 -9.78 0.33
CA LEU A 71 -0.61 -10.18 0.49
C LEU A 71 -0.18 -10.19 1.96
N CYS A 72 -0.53 -9.15 2.73
CA CYS A 72 -0.23 -9.08 4.17
C CYS A 72 -0.94 -10.18 4.98
N TRP A 73 -2.17 -10.53 4.61
CA TRP A 73 -2.94 -11.62 5.19
C TRP A 73 -2.28 -12.98 4.90
N ALA A 74 -1.91 -13.23 3.64
CA ALA A 74 -1.20 -14.43 3.23
C ALA A 74 0.15 -14.56 3.95
N LEU A 75 0.97 -13.50 3.98
CA LEU A 75 2.24 -13.48 4.72
C LEU A 75 2.05 -13.81 6.20
N GLY A 76 1.02 -13.27 6.85
CA GLY A 76 0.70 -13.59 8.24
C GLY A 76 0.29 -15.05 8.46
N ARG A 77 -0.30 -15.69 7.45
CA ARG A 77 -0.67 -17.11 7.50
C ARG A 77 0.53 -18.03 7.32
N TYR A 78 1.44 -17.69 6.41
CA TYR A 78 2.53 -18.57 5.99
C TYR A 78 3.87 -18.32 6.71
N THR A 79 4.03 -17.20 7.41
CA THR A 79 5.30 -16.88 8.09
C THR A 79 5.12 -16.67 9.59
N ARG A 80 6.00 -17.27 10.41
CA ARG A 80 6.11 -17.04 11.87
C ARG A 80 7.00 -15.83 12.24
N LEU A 81 7.22 -14.94 11.29
CA LEU A 81 8.08 -13.78 11.48
C LEU A 81 7.43 -12.76 12.44
N ARG A 82 8.26 -11.96 13.11
CA ARG A 82 7.78 -10.84 13.95
C ARG A 82 6.95 -9.84 13.10
N PRO A 83 6.04 -9.06 13.71
CA PRO A 83 5.14 -8.17 12.97
C PRO A 83 5.87 -7.13 12.11
N LEU A 84 7.04 -6.67 12.56
CA LEU A 84 7.86 -5.66 11.89
C LEU A 84 8.55 -6.18 10.60
N PRO A 85 9.33 -7.28 10.61
CA PRO A 85 9.93 -7.82 9.38
C PRO A 85 8.89 -8.25 8.34
N GLN A 86 7.70 -8.72 8.77
CA GLN A 86 6.61 -9.02 7.85
C GLN A 86 6.01 -7.77 7.21
N ALA A 87 5.91 -6.65 7.94
CA ALA A 87 5.47 -5.38 7.36
C ALA A 87 6.49 -4.86 6.34
N VAL A 88 7.78 -5.03 6.62
CA VAL A 88 8.85 -4.71 5.66
C VAL A 88 8.71 -5.59 4.42
N LEU A 89 8.63 -6.91 4.56
CA LEU A 89 8.47 -7.82 3.41
C LEU A 89 7.22 -7.53 2.59
N GLY A 90 6.06 -7.37 3.24
CA GLY A 90 4.79 -7.09 2.58
C GLY A 90 4.79 -5.72 1.89
N GLY A 91 5.33 -4.69 2.54
CA GLY A 91 5.47 -3.34 1.99
C GLY A 91 6.43 -3.29 0.81
N THR A 92 7.58 -3.96 0.91
CA THR A 92 8.55 -4.05 -0.19
C THR A 92 7.99 -4.83 -1.38
N ALA A 93 7.33 -5.96 -1.14
CA ALA A 93 6.70 -6.74 -2.21
C ALA A 93 5.58 -5.94 -2.92
N LEU A 94 4.74 -5.22 -2.16
CA LEU A 94 3.73 -4.34 -2.73
C LEU A 94 4.36 -3.20 -3.54
N PHE A 95 5.47 -2.61 -3.05
CA PHE A 95 6.20 -1.59 -3.80
C PHE A 95 6.72 -2.13 -5.14
N VAL A 96 7.32 -3.31 -5.15
CA VAL A 96 7.80 -3.95 -6.38
C VAL A 96 6.65 -4.17 -7.38
N VAL A 97 5.48 -4.62 -6.91
CA VAL A 97 4.30 -4.81 -7.76
C VAL A 97 3.82 -3.47 -8.33
N ILE A 98 3.68 -2.44 -7.49
CA ILE A 98 3.24 -1.11 -7.94
C ILE A 98 4.23 -0.53 -8.94
N ALA A 99 5.53 -0.64 -8.67
CA ALA A 99 6.59 -0.21 -9.56
C ALA A 99 6.51 -0.95 -10.90
N ALA A 100 6.43 -2.29 -10.88
CA ALA A 100 6.31 -3.11 -12.10
C ALA A 100 5.09 -2.75 -12.96
N VAL A 101 3.94 -2.51 -12.32
CA VAL A 101 2.69 -2.14 -13.01
C VAL A 101 2.70 -0.70 -13.54
N SER A 102 3.49 0.19 -12.92
CA SER A 102 3.58 1.60 -13.32
C SER A 102 4.60 1.86 -14.45
N ILE A 103 5.33 0.84 -14.89
CA ILE A 103 6.39 0.93 -15.90
C ILE A 103 5.93 0.96 -17.39
N PRO A 104 4.68 0.68 -17.83
CA PRO A 104 4.41 0.64 -19.26
C PRO A 104 4.07 2.00 -19.90
N ASN A 105 4.81 2.30 -20.98
CA ASN A 105 4.55 3.21 -22.11
C ASN A 105 5.01 4.69 -21.98
N ASN A 106 6.15 4.98 -22.62
CA ASN A 106 6.63 6.29 -23.11
C ASN A 106 7.11 7.36 -22.09
N GLN A 107 7.29 7.03 -20.81
CA GLN A 107 7.93 7.92 -19.80
C GLN A 107 9.17 7.29 -19.17
N ALA A 108 9.74 6.25 -19.80
CA ALA A 108 10.90 5.53 -19.30
C ALA A 108 12.12 6.46 -19.10
N ASP A 109 12.25 7.50 -19.93
CA ASP A 109 13.36 8.45 -19.86
C ASP A 109 13.26 9.43 -18.66
N ALA A 110 12.04 9.81 -18.26
CA ALA A 110 11.81 10.67 -17.08
C ALA A 110 11.77 9.87 -15.77
N ALA A 111 11.35 8.60 -15.83
CA ALA A 111 11.29 7.71 -14.67
C ALA A 111 12.68 7.15 -14.26
N LEU A 112 13.62 7.06 -15.20
CA LEU A 112 14.99 6.58 -14.94
C LEU A 112 15.90 7.59 -14.26
N GLU A 113 15.62 8.89 -14.35
CA GLU A 113 16.56 9.89 -13.82
C GLU A 113 16.58 9.94 -12.29
N ARG A 114 15.53 9.48 -11.59
CA ARG A 114 15.47 9.57 -10.11
C ARG A 114 14.80 8.37 -9.40
N PRO A 115 15.11 7.11 -9.76
CA PRO A 115 14.52 5.91 -9.13
C PRO A 115 14.82 5.82 -7.64
N ILE A 116 15.95 6.39 -7.20
CA ILE A 116 16.33 6.41 -5.78
C ILE A 116 15.41 7.32 -4.98
N LEU A 117 15.09 8.52 -5.49
CA LEU A 117 14.21 9.46 -4.78
C LEU A 117 12.77 8.96 -4.72
N SER A 118 12.27 8.36 -5.81
CA SER A 118 10.94 7.75 -5.81
C SER A 118 10.89 6.54 -4.87
N ALA A 119 11.91 5.66 -4.87
CA ALA A 119 12.00 4.58 -3.90
C ALA A 119 12.04 5.12 -2.46
N LEU A 120 12.84 6.15 -2.17
CA LEU A 120 12.93 6.75 -0.84
C LEU A 120 11.61 7.37 -0.34
N LEU A 121 10.74 7.86 -1.24
CA LEU A 121 9.44 8.43 -0.88
C LEU A 121 8.34 7.36 -0.77
N PHE A 122 8.30 6.41 -1.70
CA PHE A 122 7.19 5.46 -1.82
C PHE A 122 7.41 4.15 -1.05
N LEU A 123 8.66 3.67 -0.90
CA LEU A 123 8.95 2.48 -0.10
C LEU A 123 8.55 2.63 1.38
N PRO A 124 8.90 3.72 2.10
CA PRO A 124 8.44 3.86 3.48
C PRO A 124 6.92 3.97 3.56
N LEU A 125 6.27 4.50 2.52
CA LEU A 125 4.81 4.62 2.43
C LEU A 125 4.15 3.23 2.33
N THR A 126 4.68 2.32 1.51
CA THR A 126 4.17 0.95 1.39
C THR A 126 4.46 0.11 2.64
N ILE A 127 5.61 0.34 3.30
CA ILE A 127 5.91 -0.27 4.61
C ILE A 127 4.95 0.26 5.68
N ALA A 128 4.67 1.56 5.71
CA ALA A 128 3.72 2.16 6.63
C ALA A 128 2.30 1.62 6.40
N PHE A 129 1.89 1.44 5.14
CA PHE A 129 0.64 0.76 4.78
C PHE A 129 0.60 -0.66 5.36
N ALA A 130 1.63 -1.48 5.10
CA ALA A 130 1.68 -2.86 5.59
C ALA A 130 1.68 -2.92 7.12
N ALA A 131 2.36 -1.98 7.78
CA ALA A 131 2.31 -1.85 9.23
C ALA A 131 0.91 -1.46 9.73
N ALA A 132 0.23 -0.52 9.07
CA ALA A 132 -1.10 -0.06 9.45
C ALA A 132 -2.17 -1.16 9.31
N VAL A 133 -2.14 -1.92 8.21
CA VAL A 133 -3.05 -3.06 8.00
C VAL A 133 -2.86 -4.15 9.07
N ARG A 134 -1.63 -4.30 9.59
CA ARG A 134 -1.26 -5.37 10.53
C ARG A 134 -1.31 -4.94 12.00
N ARG A 135 -1.24 -3.64 12.30
CA ARG A 135 -1.50 -3.05 13.63
C ARG A 135 -3.01 -3.05 13.91
N ALA A 136 -3.57 -4.23 14.13
CA ALA A 136 -4.86 -4.33 14.82
C ALA A 136 -4.61 -4.72 16.29
N PRO A 137 -5.36 -4.14 17.23
CA PRO A 137 -5.15 -4.39 18.66
C PRO A 137 -5.45 -5.85 19.00
N ALA A 138 -4.49 -6.48 19.67
CA ALA A 138 -4.77 -7.67 20.48
C ALA A 138 -5.59 -7.23 21.70
N ARG A 139 -6.88 -6.95 21.54
CA ARG A 139 -7.82 -6.81 22.65
C ARG A 139 -9.19 -7.34 22.26
N ALA A 140 -9.52 -8.48 22.88
CA ALA A 140 -10.82 -8.87 23.44
C ALA A 140 -11.10 -10.37 23.22
N MET A 141 -10.32 -11.23 23.89
CA MET A 141 -10.79 -12.54 24.38
C MET A 141 -10.10 -12.75 25.72
N SER A 142 -10.61 -12.03 26.73
CA SER A 142 -10.54 -12.40 28.15
C SER A 142 -11.91 -12.87 28.55
#